data_AF-X1FEC4-F1
#
_entry.id   AF-X1FEC4-F1
#
_cell.length_a   1.000
_cell.length_b   1.000
_cell.length_c   1.000
_cell.angle_alpha   90.00
_cell.angle_beta   90.00
_cell.angle_gamma   90.00
#
_symmetry.space_group_name_H-M   'P 1'
#
loop_
_entity.id
_entity.type
_entity.pdbx_description
1 polymer ?
#
loop_
_entity_poly.entity_id
_entity_poly.type
_entity_poly.pdbx_seq_one_letter_code
_entity_poly.pdbx_strand_id
1 'polypeptide(L)'
;MLRTYKFRLYPNAEFIERMAWTLEQCRWVYNYMLEGLNKQEKIDRLKLQSYLPELKKYYSDLGLQDEYSKALQYEVYRLFSNLKALSELKKNGHKVGKLRFKSKNRFKSFTYNQSGFEVIKTGNRLDKLHLSKIGDIPIRMYREVEGARKQVTVKRYPSGKWFAFLMVEQPSKPCVSKIEKIIGIDVGLSDFSSDSDKYIVDNLHFLKEDLKKLRCEQQKLSRMKLRSKNYGKQRKKVALLHEKIVNKRDDFLHKLSRYYVDAYDLICSEDLNIKQMIGSVENDTTLTRRQRKQRR
;
A
#
# COMPACT_ATOMS: atom_id res chain seq x y z
N MET A 1 2.93 -4.49 -20.47
CA MET A 1 2.15 -4.32 -19.23
C MET A 1 3.07 -4.03 -18.06
N LEU A 2 2.71 -3.10 -17.18
CA LEU A 2 3.47 -2.82 -15.94
C LEU A 2 2.89 -3.66 -14.80
N ARG A 3 3.72 -4.48 -14.16
CA ARG A 3 3.35 -5.34 -13.03
C ARG A 3 4.15 -4.96 -11.78
N THR A 4 3.50 -4.92 -10.63
CA THR A 4 4.16 -4.65 -9.35
C THR A 4 4.24 -5.91 -8.50
N TYR A 5 5.45 -6.30 -8.12
CA TYR A 5 5.74 -7.41 -7.23
C TYR A 5 6.03 -6.91 -5.83
N LYS A 6 5.36 -7.47 -4.82
CA LYS A 6 5.57 -7.18 -3.40
C LYS A 6 6.46 -8.27 -2.78
N PHE A 7 7.57 -7.87 -2.17
CA PHE A 7 8.51 -8.76 -1.47
C PHE A 7 8.84 -8.24 -0.07
N ARG A 8 9.11 -9.17 0.86
CA ARG A 8 9.44 -8.84 2.25
C ARG A 8 10.94 -8.59 2.40
N LEU A 9 11.30 -7.48 3.04
CA LEU A 9 12.68 -7.17 3.43
C LEU A 9 12.96 -7.60 4.87
N TYR A 10 14.19 -8.05 5.14
CA TYR A 10 14.68 -8.44 6.46
C TYR A 10 15.94 -7.62 6.82
N PRO A 11 15.80 -6.28 6.97
CA PRO A 11 16.92 -5.43 7.34
C PRO A 11 17.36 -5.68 8.79
N ASN A 12 18.66 -5.57 9.04
CA ASN A 12 19.23 -5.49 10.39
C ASN A 12 19.01 -4.08 10.98
N ALA A 13 19.47 -3.85 12.22
CA ALA A 13 19.30 -2.57 12.90
C ALA A 13 19.90 -1.39 12.11
N GLU A 14 21.11 -1.55 11.59
CA GLU A 14 21.82 -0.54 10.80
C GLU A 14 21.04 -0.16 9.52
N PHE A 15 20.58 -1.14 8.75
CA PHE A 15 19.76 -0.87 7.57
C PHE A 15 18.41 -0.23 7.92
N ILE A 16 17.81 -0.58 9.07
CA ILE A 16 16.57 0.06 9.53
C ILE A 16 16.81 1.55 9.80
N GLU A 17 17.93 1.89 10.43
CA GLU A 17 18.31 3.28 10.73
C GLU A 17 18.57 4.07 9.46
N ARG A 18 19.40 3.53 8.54
CA ARG A 18 19.67 4.16 7.23
C ARG A 18 18.39 4.38 6.43
N MET A 19 17.51 3.38 6.32
CA MET A 19 16.22 3.53 5.62
C MET A 19 15.27 4.51 6.33
N ALA A 20 15.32 4.60 7.65
CA ALA A 20 14.52 5.56 8.41
C ALA A 20 15.03 6.99 8.20
N TRP A 21 16.36 7.16 8.08
CA TRP A 21 17.00 8.41 7.71
C TRP A 21 16.64 8.82 6.28
N THR A 22 16.75 7.93 5.29
CA THR A 22 16.29 8.17 3.91
C THR A 22 14.83 8.61 3.84
N LEU A 23 13.93 7.96 4.59
CA LEU A 23 12.52 8.39 4.68
C LEU A 23 12.37 9.82 5.21
N GLU A 24 13.22 10.22 6.15
CA GLU A 24 13.19 11.56 6.74
C GLU A 24 13.67 12.61 5.74
N GLN A 25 14.74 12.32 4.99
CA GLN A 25 15.23 13.18 3.91
C GLN A 25 14.19 13.37 2.80
N CYS A 26 13.60 12.27 2.31
CA CYS A 26 12.50 12.32 1.34
C CYS A 26 11.28 13.09 1.87
N ARG A 27 10.93 12.91 3.15
CA ARG A 27 9.82 13.63 3.80
C ARG A 27 10.11 15.13 3.87
N TRP A 28 11.33 15.51 4.23
CA TRP A 28 11.75 16.90 4.33
C TRP A 28 11.66 17.57 2.96
N VAL A 29 12.24 16.98 1.92
CA VAL A 29 12.17 17.50 0.55
C VAL A 29 10.72 17.62 0.07
N TYR A 30 9.90 16.59 0.27
CA TYR A 30 8.47 16.64 -0.09
C TYR A 30 7.75 17.83 0.57
N ASN A 31 8.01 18.05 1.86
CA ASN A 31 7.37 19.11 2.63
C ASN A 31 7.87 20.50 2.23
N TYR A 32 9.17 20.65 2.04
CA TYR A 32 9.79 21.90 1.58
C TYR A 32 9.20 22.33 0.23
N MET A 33 9.11 21.40 -0.72
CA MET A 33 8.52 21.68 -2.04
C MET A 33 7.02 21.97 -1.95
N LEU A 34 6.28 21.28 -1.07
CA LEU A 34 4.86 21.58 -0.82
C LEU A 34 4.67 22.98 -0.23
N GLU A 35 5.59 23.44 0.62
CA GLU A 35 5.56 24.80 1.15
C GLU A 35 5.76 25.84 0.04
N GLY A 36 6.76 25.64 -0.82
CA GLY A 36 7.00 26.49 -1.98
C GLY A 36 5.76 26.59 -2.88
N LEU A 37 5.13 25.45 -3.19
CA LEU A 37 3.87 25.40 -3.96
C LEU A 37 2.71 26.14 -3.30
N ASN A 38 2.63 26.17 -1.97
CA ASN A 38 1.59 26.92 -1.29
C ASN A 38 1.84 28.45 -1.30
N LYS A 39 3.09 28.88 -1.53
CA LYS A 39 3.49 30.29 -1.58
C LYS A 39 3.47 30.90 -2.98
N GLN A 40 3.50 30.09 -4.05
CA GLN A 40 3.56 30.56 -5.44
C GLN A 40 2.32 30.13 -6.23
N GLU A 41 1.83 30.96 -7.15
CA GLU A 41 0.63 30.66 -7.94
C GLU A 41 0.86 29.64 -9.06
N LYS A 42 2.08 29.58 -9.63
CA LYS A 42 2.45 28.61 -10.67
C LYS A 42 3.89 28.16 -10.49
N ILE A 43 4.08 26.87 -10.23
CA ILE A 43 5.42 26.26 -10.27
C ILE A 43 5.44 25.11 -11.26
N ASP A 44 6.42 25.14 -12.15
CA ASP A 44 6.76 24.04 -13.03
C ASP A 44 7.58 22.98 -12.27
N ARG A 45 7.24 21.71 -12.48
CA ARG A 45 7.97 20.56 -11.94
C ARG A 45 9.46 20.61 -12.28
N LEU A 46 9.80 20.98 -13.51
CA LEU A 46 11.19 21.04 -13.95
C LEU A 46 11.99 22.09 -13.18
N LYS A 47 11.38 23.25 -12.92
CA LYS A 47 11.97 24.31 -12.08
C LYS A 47 12.19 23.83 -10.64
N LEU A 48 11.23 23.14 -10.03
CA LEU A 48 11.43 22.58 -8.68
C LEU A 48 12.54 21.54 -8.62
N GLN A 49 12.67 20.74 -9.69
CA GLN A 49 13.74 19.75 -9.78
C GLN A 49 15.11 20.40 -9.97
N SER A 50 15.20 21.53 -10.68
CA SER A 50 16.46 22.27 -10.86
C SER A 50 16.97 22.96 -9.59
N TYR A 51 16.10 23.23 -8.60
CA TYR A 51 16.52 23.78 -7.31
C TYR A 51 17.11 22.72 -6.35
N LEU A 52 16.91 21.42 -6.61
CA LEU A 52 17.40 20.36 -5.71
C LEU A 52 18.92 20.38 -5.49
N PRO A 53 19.78 20.58 -6.51
CA PRO A 53 21.23 20.69 -6.31
C PRO A 53 21.62 21.86 -5.39
N GLU A 54 20.99 23.01 -5.55
CA GLU A 54 21.23 24.18 -4.69
C GLU A 54 20.75 23.93 -3.27
N LEU A 55 19.56 23.33 -3.11
CA LEU A 55 19.03 22.94 -1.80
C LEU A 55 19.95 21.96 -1.07
N LYS A 56 20.54 21.01 -1.79
CA LYS A 56 21.53 20.07 -1.22
C LYS A 56 22.78 20.81 -0.71
N LYS A 57 23.21 21.88 -1.39
CA LYS A 57 24.34 22.71 -0.97
C LYS A 57 23.99 23.56 0.24
N TYR A 58 22.87 24.27 0.18
CA TYR A 58 22.43 25.20 1.22
C TYR A 58 22.07 24.49 2.54
N TYR A 59 21.50 23.28 2.45
CA TYR A 59 21.16 22.45 3.59
C TYR A 59 22.11 21.25 3.73
N SER A 60 23.42 21.49 3.59
CA SER A 60 24.45 20.47 3.79
C SER A 60 24.33 19.78 5.16
N ASP A 61 24.01 20.55 6.19
CA ASP A 61 23.94 20.08 7.58
C ASP A 61 22.80 19.06 7.82
N LEU A 62 21.81 19.01 6.92
CA LEU A 62 20.74 18.02 6.98
C LEU A 62 21.14 16.66 6.39
N GLY A 63 22.31 16.57 5.75
CA GLY A 63 22.82 15.35 5.11
C GLY A 63 22.14 14.99 3.79
N LEU A 64 21.44 15.94 3.14
CA LEU A 64 20.77 15.70 1.85
C LEU A 64 21.74 15.33 0.71
N GLN A 65 23.02 15.65 0.87
CA GLN A 65 24.08 15.28 -0.06
C GLN A 65 24.42 13.79 -0.01
N ASP A 66 24.25 13.16 1.16
CA ASP A 66 24.58 11.76 1.39
C ASP A 66 23.51 10.81 0.82
N GLU A 67 22.30 11.32 0.58
CA GLU A 67 21.18 10.55 0.02
C GLU A 67 21.22 10.48 -1.51
N TYR A 68 20.69 9.38 -2.06
CA TYR A 68 20.64 9.16 -3.50
C TYR A 68 19.82 10.24 -4.21
N SER A 69 20.46 11.00 -5.11
CA SER A 69 19.85 12.17 -5.75
C SER A 69 18.55 11.86 -6.48
N LYS A 70 18.43 10.71 -7.16
CA LYS A 70 17.18 10.36 -7.86
C LYS A 70 16.04 10.04 -6.90
N ALA A 71 16.32 9.51 -5.69
CA ALA A 71 15.28 9.28 -4.69
C ALA A 71 14.64 10.59 -4.23
N LEU A 72 15.44 11.65 -4.07
CA LEU A 72 14.94 13.00 -3.72
C LEU A 72 14.19 13.65 -4.89
N GLN A 73 14.71 13.52 -6.12
CA GLN A 73 14.02 13.98 -7.33
C GLN A 73 12.65 13.30 -7.51
N TYR A 74 12.55 12.02 -7.16
CA TYR A 74 11.30 11.29 -7.21
C TYR A 74 10.22 11.90 -6.30
N GLU A 75 10.59 12.54 -5.18
CA GLU A 75 9.61 13.18 -4.30
C GLU A 75 8.98 14.42 -4.94
N VAL A 76 9.71 15.13 -5.81
CA VAL A 76 9.14 16.19 -6.67
C VAL A 76 8.14 15.56 -7.64
N TYR A 77 8.51 14.48 -8.32
CA TYR A 77 7.58 13.76 -9.20
C TYR A 77 6.32 13.30 -8.43
N ARG A 78 6.48 12.72 -7.24
CA ARG A 78 5.39 12.24 -6.39
C ARG A 78 4.43 13.38 -6.02
N LEU A 79 4.96 14.56 -5.71
CA LEU A 79 4.16 15.74 -5.38
C LEU A 79 3.24 16.15 -6.54
N PHE A 80 3.79 16.27 -7.75
CA PHE A 80 3.01 16.62 -8.95
C PHE A 80 2.05 15.50 -9.38
N SER A 81 2.46 14.24 -9.24
CA SER A 81 1.57 13.09 -9.47
C SER A 81 0.36 13.12 -8.54
N ASN A 82 0.56 13.44 -7.25
CA ASN A 82 -0.54 13.59 -6.30
C ASN A 82 -1.47 14.78 -6.65
N LEU A 83 -0.92 15.91 -7.13
CA LEU A 83 -1.73 17.05 -7.59
C LEU A 83 -2.58 16.69 -8.82
N LYS A 84 -1.99 15.97 -9.79
CA LYS A 84 -2.70 15.48 -10.97
C LYS A 84 -3.86 14.57 -10.58
N ALA A 85 -3.61 13.60 -9.69
CA ALA A 85 -4.66 12.71 -9.19
C ALA A 85 -5.79 13.45 -8.47
N LEU A 86 -5.48 14.49 -7.68
CA LEU A 86 -6.51 15.34 -7.06
C LEU A 86 -7.32 16.13 -8.09
N SER A 87 -6.67 16.63 -9.15
CA SER A 87 -7.35 17.32 -10.25
C SER A 87 -8.33 16.39 -10.98
N GLU A 88 -7.89 15.17 -11.30
CA GLU A 88 -8.74 14.14 -11.93
C GLU A 88 -9.94 13.77 -11.06
N LEU A 89 -9.73 13.56 -9.76
CA LEU A 89 -10.84 13.30 -8.83
C LEU A 89 -11.84 14.47 -8.78
N LYS A 90 -11.35 15.71 -8.82
CA LYS A 90 -12.22 16.91 -8.88
C LYS A 90 -13.05 16.94 -10.16
N LYS A 91 -12.43 16.63 -11.31
CA LYS A 91 -13.12 16.54 -12.61
C LYS A 91 -14.21 15.47 -12.60
N ASN A 92 -13.98 14.36 -11.89
CA ASN A 92 -14.95 13.28 -11.72
C ASN A 92 -16.03 13.59 -10.65
N GLY A 93 -16.20 14.86 -10.25
CA GLY A 93 -17.25 15.29 -9.33
C GLY A 93 -17.00 14.99 -7.85
N HIS A 94 -15.82 14.50 -7.47
CA HIS A 94 -15.52 14.24 -6.06
C HIS A 94 -15.10 15.52 -5.32
N LYS A 95 -15.59 15.68 -4.08
CA LYS A 95 -15.12 16.74 -3.17
C LYS A 95 -13.68 16.47 -2.74
N VAL A 96 -12.72 17.21 -3.29
CA VAL A 96 -11.29 17.07 -2.99
C VAL A 96 -10.77 18.16 -2.06
N GLY A 97 -9.87 17.78 -1.16
CA GLY A 97 -9.11 18.72 -0.33
C GLY A 97 -7.75 19.08 -0.95
N LYS A 98 -6.97 19.89 -0.23
CA LYS A 98 -5.57 20.21 -0.60
C LYS A 98 -4.56 19.21 -0.04
N LEU A 99 -3.39 19.14 -0.68
CA LEU A 99 -2.25 18.39 -0.13
C LEU A 99 -1.84 18.95 1.24
N ARG A 100 -1.39 18.06 2.12
CA ARG A 100 -1.00 18.39 3.50
C ARG A 100 0.43 17.93 3.75
N PHE A 101 1.15 18.69 4.57
CA PHE A 101 2.45 18.32 5.10
C PHE A 101 2.45 16.89 5.65
N LYS A 102 3.47 16.11 5.30
CA LYS A 102 3.61 14.72 5.75
C LYS A 102 4.41 14.70 7.05
N SER A 103 3.79 14.18 8.12
CA SER A 103 4.47 13.89 9.38
C SER A 103 5.31 12.60 9.25
N LYS A 104 6.28 12.41 10.14
CA LYS A 104 7.14 11.21 10.21
C LYS A 104 6.36 9.88 10.26
N ASN A 105 5.12 9.92 10.77
CA ASN A 105 4.23 8.76 10.81
C ASN A 105 3.33 8.60 9.58
N ARG A 106 3.23 9.59 8.69
CA ARG A 106 2.48 9.48 7.42
C ARG A 106 3.37 9.23 6.21
N PHE A 107 4.64 9.62 6.28
CA PHE A 107 5.61 9.33 5.24
C PHE A 107 6.25 7.96 5.47
N LYS A 108 5.96 7.01 4.59
CA LYS A 108 6.24 5.58 4.81
C LYS A 108 6.97 4.89 3.66
N SER A 109 7.20 5.57 2.56
CA SER A 109 7.87 4.99 1.42
C SER A 109 8.80 5.99 0.75
N PHE A 110 9.91 5.46 0.25
CA PHE A 110 10.82 6.13 -0.67
C PHE A 110 10.99 5.24 -1.90
N THR A 111 11.44 5.83 -3.00
CA THR A 111 11.42 5.19 -4.31
C THR A 111 12.71 5.46 -5.06
N TYR A 112 13.24 4.41 -5.69
CA TYR A 112 14.35 4.46 -6.62
C TYR A 112 13.80 4.14 -8.00
N ASN A 113 13.90 5.09 -8.92
CA ASN A 113 13.42 4.96 -10.29
C ASN A 113 14.60 4.82 -11.26
N GLN A 114 14.43 3.97 -12.28
CA GLN A 114 15.37 3.68 -13.37
C GLN A 114 16.73 3.09 -12.97
N SER A 115 17.35 3.52 -11.88
CA SER A 115 18.69 3.13 -11.47
C SER A 115 18.89 3.23 -9.96
N GLY A 116 20.07 2.79 -9.49
CA GLY A 116 20.47 2.84 -8.09
C GLY A 116 19.89 1.72 -7.24
N PHE A 117 19.34 0.68 -7.88
CA PHE A 117 18.89 -0.52 -7.22
C PHE A 117 19.17 -1.75 -8.08
N GLU A 118 19.48 -2.86 -7.42
CA GLU A 118 19.72 -4.14 -8.06
C GLU A 118 19.26 -5.29 -7.16
N VAL A 119 18.73 -6.35 -7.76
CA VAL A 119 18.41 -7.59 -7.03
C VAL A 119 19.51 -8.59 -7.33
N ILE A 120 20.31 -8.89 -6.31
CA ILE A 120 21.41 -9.85 -6.35
C ILE A 120 20.88 -11.20 -5.89
N LYS A 121 20.77 -12.15 -6.83
CA LYS A 121 20.42 -13.54 -6.51
C LYS A 121 21.60 -14.20 -5.81
N THR A 122 21.37 -14.77 -4.64
CA THR A 122 22.44 -15.39 -3.82
C THR A 122 22.42 -16.91 -3.84
N GLY A 123 21.35 -17.53 -4.36
CA GLY A 123 21.10 -18.97 -4.24
C GLY A 123 20.66 -19.41 -2.83
N ASN A 124 20.61 -18.49 -1.86
CA ASN A 124 20.17 -18.75 -0.50
C ASN A 124 18.67 -18.46 -0.31
N ARG A 125 18.15 -18.75 0.89
CA ARG A 125 16.76 -18.44 1.27
C ARG A 125 16.40 -16.95 1.16
N LEU A 126 17.40 -16.07 1.32
CA LEU A 126 17.24 -14.62 1.22
C LEU A 126 18.24 -14.10 0.19
N ASP A 127 17.72 -13.50 -0.87
CA ASP A 127 18.50 -12.71 -1.82
C ASP A 127 18.85 -11.34 -1.23
N LYS A 128 19.58 -10.51 -1.98
CA LYS A 128 19.92 -9.14 -1.57
C LYS A 128 19.31 -8.13 -2.53
N LEU A 129 18.70 -7.09 -1.98
CA LEU A 129 18.31 -5.88 -2.69
C LEU A 129 19.38 -4.82 -2.40
N HIS A 130 20.25 -4.58 -3.37
CA HIS A 130 21.19 -3.46 -3.33
C HIS A 130 20.42 -2.16 -3.58
N LEU A 131 20.66 -1.16 -2.73
CA LEU A 131 20.20 0.21 -2.92
C LEU A 131 21.39 1.15 -2.76
N SER A 132 21.63 2.01 -3.74
CA SER A 132 22.71 3.01 -3.66
C SER A 132 22.58 3.85 -2.39
N LYS A 133 23.70 4.13 -1.70
CA LYS A 133 23.76 4.87 -0.42
C LYS A 133 23.14 4.17 0.80
N ILE A 134 22.46 3.03 0.64
CA ILE A 134 21.95 2.23 1.77
C ILE A 134 22.75 0.93 1.92
N GLY A 135 22.98 0.20 0.82
CA GLY A 135 23.69 -1.07 0.77
C GLY A 135 22.78 -2.27 0.47
N ASP A 136 23.25 -3.46 0.82
CA ASP A 136 22.62 -4.74 0.46
C ASP A 136 21.64 -5.23 1.52
N ILE A 137 20.35 -5.10 1.26
CA ILE A 137 19.30 -5.48 2.22
C ILE A 137 18.79 -6.89 1.91
N PRO A 138 18.74 -7.80 2.89
CA PRO A 138 18.15 -9.12 2.68
C PRO A 138 16.67 -9.04 2.25
N ILE A 139 16.33 -9.71 1.16
CA ILE A 139 14.99 -9.74 0.54
C ILE A 139 14.56 -11.19 0.30
N ARG A 140 13.31 -11.52 0.66
CA ARG A 140 12.74 -12.84 0.37
C ARG A 140 12.01 -12.82 -0.96
N MET A 141 12.68 -13.27 -2.01
CA MET A 141 12.11 -13.49 -3.32
C MET A 141 11.46 -14.87 -3.36
N TYR A 142 10.13 -14.92 -3.37
CA TYR A 142 9.37 -16.19 -3.40
C TYR A 142 8.79 -16.50 -4.79
N ARG A 143 9.03 -15.62 -5.76
CA ARG A 143 8.63 -15.75 -7.16
C ARG A 143 9.64 -15.04 -8.02
N GLU A 144 9.88 -15.60 -9.20
CA GLU A 144 10.77 -14.97 -10.17
C GLU A 144 10.15 -13.69 -10.71
N VAL A 145 11.04 -12.76 -11.07
CA VAL A 145 10.67 -11.47 -11.63
C VAL A 145 11.16 -11.44 -13.06
N GLU A 146 10.26 -11.74 -13.99
CA GLU A 146 10.48 -11.67 -15.42
C GLU A 146 10.33 -10.23 -15.92
N GLY A 147 11.15 -9.81 -16.88
CA GLY A 147 11.05 -8.50 -17.52
C GLY A 147 11.93 -7.41 -16.89
N ALA A 148 11.85 -6.21 -17.47
CA ALA A 148 12.74 -5.09 -17.13
C ALA A 148 12.25 -4.37 -15.88
N ARG A 149 13.06 -4.38 -14.81
CA ARG A 149 12.75 -3.68 -13.56
C ARG A 149 12.90 -2.17 -13.77
N LYS A 150 11.82 -1.41 -13.57
CA LYS A 150 11.80 0.05 -13.80
C LYS A 150 11.95 0.86 -12.53
N GLN A 151 11.42 0.35 -11.42
CA GLN A 151 11.36 1.10 -10.17
C GLN A 151 11.29 0.12 -8.98
N VAL A 152 11.93 0.49 -7.87
CA VAL A 152 11.69 -0.12 -6.56
C VAL A 152 11.16 0.92 -5.60
N THR A 153 10.03 0.62 -4.95
CA THR A 153 9.52 1.42 -3.83
C THR A 153 9.67 0.62 -2.55
N VAL A 154 10.43 1.16 -1.60
CA VAL A 154 10.60 0.56 -0.28
C VAL A 154 9.60 1.21 0.68
N LYS A 155 8.78 0.40 1.34
CA LYS A 155 7.69 0.87 2.21
C LYS A 155 7.74 0.23 3.58
N ARG A 156 7.65 1.07 4.62
CA ARG A 156 7.49 0.68 6.02
C ARG A 156 6.02 0.57 6.39
N TYR A 157 5.62 -0.62 6.81
CA TYR A 157 4.28 -0.90 7.32
C TYR A 157 4.15 -0.47 8.80
N PRO A 158 2.93 -0.17 9.28
CA PRO A 158 2.69 0.19 10.68
C PRO A 158 3.13 -0.87 11.70
N SER A 159 3.21 -2.14 11.29
CA SER A 159 3.76 -3.23 12.11
C SER A 159 5.27 -3.15 12.34
N GLY A 160 5.97 -2.28 11.60
CA GLY A 160 7.43 -2.17 11.59
C GLY A 160 8.11 -2.98 10.50
N LYS A 161 7.33 -3.77 9.74
CA LYS A 161 7.83 -4.55 8.61
C LYS A 161 8.11 -3.64 7.40
N TRP A 162 9.19 -3.92 6.69
CA TRP A 162 9.58 -3.31 5.42
C TRP A 162 9.29 -4.23 4.23
N PHE A 163 8.80 -3.65 3.15
CA PHE A 163 8.51 -4.35 1.90
C PHE A 163 9.10 -3.58 0.73
N ALA A 164 9.62 -4.30 -0.25
CA ALA A 164 10.02 -3.78 -1.54
C ALA A 164 8.91 -4.06 -2.56
N PHE A 165 8.54 -3.03 -3.31
CA PHE A 165 7.61 -3.11 -4.43
C PHE A 165 8.40 -2.90 -5.71
N LEU A 166 8.67 -3.99 -6.43
CA LEU A 166 9.38 -3.99 -7.71
C LEU A 166 8.37 -3.79 -8.83
N MET A 167 8.45 -2.66 -9.51
CA MET A 167 7.66 -2.36 -10.69
C MET A 167 8.44 -2.79 -11.93
N VAL A 168 7.81 -3.63 -12.74
CA VAL A 168 8.46 -4.38 -13.81
C VAL A 168 7.64 -4.24 -15.07
N GLU A 169 8.31 -3.93 -16.16
CA GLU A 169 7.73 -3.93 -17.49
C GLU A 169 7.85 -5.32 -18.10
N GLN A 170 6.71 -5.89 -18.44
CA GLN A 170 6.59 -7.23 -19.05
C GLN A 170 5.90 -7.11 -20.41
N PRO A 171 6.31 -7.92 -21.40
CA PRO A 171 5.56 -8.01 -22.65
C PRO A 171 4.13 -8.48 -22.33
N SER A 172 3.13 -7.88 -22.98
CA SER A 172 1.76 -8.37 -22.88
C SER A 172 1.69 -9.73 -23.56
N LYS A 173 1.37 -10.78 -22.81
CA LYS A 173 0.96 -12.06 -23.41
C LYS A 173 -0.52 -11.93 -23.78
N PRO A 174 -0.89 -11.95 -25.07
CA PRO A 174 -2.31 -12.01 -25.44
C PRO A 174 -2.86 -13.37 -24.98
N CYS A 175 -3.96 -13.35 -24.24
CA CYS A 175 -4.69 -14.56 -23.90
C CYS A 175 -5.65 -14.83 -25.06
N VAL A 176 -5.31 -15.78 -25.92
CA VAL A 176 -6.23 -16.28 -26.95
C VAL A 176 -6.47 -17.76 -26.63
N SER A 177 -7.17 -18.01 -25.53
CA SER A 177 -7.79 -19.32 -25.31
C SER A 177 -9.13 -19.34 -26.04
N LYS A 178 -9.44 -20.46 -26.69
CA LYS A 178 -10.83 -20.75 -27.07
C LYS A 178 -11.63 -20.78 -25.77
N ILE A 179 -12.77 -20.10 -25.74
CA ILE A 179 -13.63 -20.08 -24.56
C ILE A 179 -14.45 -21.37 -24.59
N GLU A 180 -14.19 -22.29 -23.67
CA GLU A 180 -14.96 -23.54 -23.54
C GLU A 180 -15.70 -23.57 -22.21
N LYS A 181 -15.06 -23.12 -21.13
CA LYS A 181 -15.62 -23.11 -19.78
C LYS A 181 -15.97 -21.70 -19.34
N ILE A 182 -17.25 -21.49 -19.07
CA ILE A 182 -17.80 -20.19 -18.64
C ILE A 182 -18.41 -20.36 -17.26
N ILE A 183 -18.13 -19.43 -16.35
CA ILE A 183 -18.73 -19.40 -15.02
C ILE A 183 -19.24 -18.00 -14.68
N GLY A 184 -20.44 -17.94 -14.10
CA GLY A 184 -20.97 -16.73 -13.45
C GLY A 184 -20.69 -16.80 -11.94
N ILE A 185 -20.16 -15.72 -11.36
CA ILE A 185 -19.95 -15.58 -9.92
C ILE A 185 -20.87 -14.46 -9.41
N ASP A 186 -21.71 -14.79 -8.44
CA ASP A 186 -22.51 -13.86 -7.64
C ASP A 186 -21.87 -13.71 -6.24
N VAL A 187 -21.83 -12.48 -5.72
CA VAL A 187 -21.21 -12.16 -4.43
C VAL A 187 -22.30 -11.72 -3.46
N GLY A 188 -22.58 -12.57 -2.47
CA GLY A 188 -23.64 -12.37 -1.49
C GLY A 188 -23.23 -11.68 -0.20
N LEU A 189 -24.22 -11.44 0.67
CA LEU A 189 -24.01 -11.00 2.06
C LEU A 189 -23.95 -12.17 3.05
N SER A 190 -24.79 -13.19 2.81
CA SER A 190 -24.86 -14.40 3.64
C SER A 190 -23.60 -15.25 3.40
N ASP A 191 -23.40 -15.64 2.15
CA ASP A 191 -22.23 -16.37 1.66
C ASP A 191 -21.25 -15.40 0.99
N PHE A 192 -19.97 -15.78 0.90
CA PHE A 192 -18.97 -14.93 0.25
C PHE A 192 -19.25 -14.82 -1.25
N SER A 193 -19.47 -15.95 -1.92
CA SER A 193 -19.88 -15.99 -3.31
C SER A 193 -20.57 -17.31 -3.64
N SER A 194 -21.45 -17.30 -4.62
CA SER A 194 -22.05 -18.48 -5.23
C SER A 194 -21.79 -18.44 -6.73
N ASP A 195 -21.47 -19.59 -7.32
CA ASP A 195 -21.26 -19.67 -8.76
C ASP A 195 -22.38 -20.43 -9.49
N SER A 196 -22.41 -20.31 -10.82
CA SER A 196 -23.42 -20.95 -11.67
C SER A 196 -23.40 -22.48 -11.62
N ASP A 197 -22.30 -23.08 -11.15
CA ASP A 197 -22.16 -24.51 -10.90
C ASP A 197 -22.69 -24.93 -9.52
N LYS A 198 -23.33 -24.00 -8.80
CA LYS A 198 -23.91 -24.17 -7.45
C LYS A 198 -22.85 -24.41 -6.36
N TYR A 199 -21.58 -24.11 -6.63
CA TYR A 199 -20.57 -24.09 -5.58
C TYR A 199 -20.70 -22.80 -4.77
N ILE A 200 -20.81 -22.97 -3.46
CA ILE A 200 -21.01 -21.88 -2.50
C ILE A 200 -19.73 -21.74 -1.69
N VAL A 201 -19.20 -20.52 -1.71
CA VAL A 201 -18.05 -20.12 -0.92
C VAL A 201 -18.55 -19.49 0.37
N ASP A 202 -18.28 -20.15 1.48
CA ASP A 202 -18.63 -19.64 2.81
C ASP A 202 -18.02 -18.26 3.10
N ASN A 203 -18.75 -17.48 3.89
CA ASN A 203 -18.27 -16.21 4.39
C ASN A 203 -17.04 -16.39 5.30
N LEU A 204 -16.26 -15.31 5.47
CA LEU A 204 -14.97 -15.26 6.18
C LEU A 204 -15.12 -15.39 7.72
N HIS A 205 -15.87 -16.38 8.19
CA HIS A 205 -16.15 -16.63 9.60
C HIS A 205 -14.89 -16.89 10.43
N PHE A 206 -13.83 -17.42 9.82
CA PHE A 206 -12.53 -17.62 10.46
C PHE A 206 -11.85 -16.31 10.91
N LEU A 207 -12.35 -15.13 10.48
CA LEU A 207 -11.87 -13.83 10.95
C LEU A 207 -12.57 -13.34 12.22
N LYS A 208 -13.70 -13.95 12.63
CA LYS A 208 -14.52 -13.49 13.76
C LYS A 208 -13.69 -13.31 15.04
N GLU A 209 -12.83 -14.26 15.36
CA GLU A 209 -11.98 -14.19 16.56
C GLU A 209 -10.90 -13.10 16.48
N ASP A 210 -10.21 -13.00 15.34
CA ASP A 210 -9.18 -12.00 15.14
C ASP A 210 -9.78 -10.58 15.16
N LEU A 211 -11.00 -10.40 14.64
CA LEU A 211 -11.75 -9.14 14.70
C LEU A 211 -12.20 -8.78 16.13
N LYS A 212 -12.64 -9.76 16.92
CA LYS A 212 -12.93 -9.55 18.35
C LYS A 212 -11.67 -9.09 19.10
N LYS A 213 -10.55 -9.78 18.89
CA LYS A 213 -9.24 -9.41 19.48
C LYS A 213 -8.82 -8.01 19.05
N LEU A 214 -8.95 -7.69 17.76
CA LEU A 214 -8.64 -6.35 17.24
C LEU A 214 -9.47 -5.26 17.93
N ARG A 215 -10.77 -5.47 18.10
CA ARG A 215 -11.67 -4.53 18.78
C ARG A 215 -11.21 -4.26 20.23
N CYS A 216 -10.90 -5.31 20.98
CA CYS A 216 -10.41 -5.18 22.35
C CYS A 216 -9.08 -4.39 22.41
N GLU A 217 -8.13 -4.70 21.53
CA GLU A 217 -6.84 -4.01 21.51
C GLU A 217 -6.94 -2.56 21.02
N GLN A 218 -7.89 -2.24 20.14
CA GLN A 218 -8.22 -0.87 19.74
C GLN A 218 -8.86 -0.08 20.89
N GLN A 219 -9.76 -0.68 21.67
CA GLN A 219 -10.35 -0.05 22.85
C GLN A 219 -9.31 0.24 23.93
N LYS A 220 -8.35 -0.67 24.13
CA LYS A 220 -7.20 -0.41 25.01
C LYS A 220 -6.38 0.78 24.49
N LEU A 221 -6.11 0.83 23.18
CA LEU A 221 -5.35 1.91 22.56
C LEU A 221 -6.03 3.28 22.72
N SER A 222 -7.36 3.36 22.56
CA SER A 222 -8.10 4.63 22.63
C SER A 222 -8.09 5.25 24.03
N ARG A 223 -7.99 4.44 25.08
CA ARG A 223 -7.90 4.89 26.48
C ARG A 223 -6.50 5.32 26.89
N MET A 224 -5.47 5.06 26.08
CA MET A 224 -4.07 5.38 26.42
C MET A 224 -3.69 6.81 26.07
N LYS A 225 -2.85 7.44 26.91
CA LYS A 225 -2.26 8.75 26.65
C LYS A 225 -1.45 8.75 25.34
N LEU A 226 -1.88 9.58 24.40
CA LEU A 226 -1.25 9.75 23.09
C LEU A 226 0.25 10.04 23.24
N ARG A 227 1.08 9.47 22.35
CA ARG A 227 2.56 9.60 22.34
C ARG A 227 3.32 8.99 23.53
N SER A 228 2.65 8.41 24.53
CA SER A 228 3.35 7.66 25.58
C SER A 228 4.07 6.41 25.03
N LYS A 229 5.09 5.92 25.76
CA LYS A 229 5.79 4.67 25.41
C LYS A 229 4.80 3.49 25.32
N ASN A 230 3.82 3.43 26.22
CA ASN A 230 2.77 2.41 26.24
C ASN A 230 1.83 2.52 25.03
N TYR A 231 1.43 3.74 24.65
CA TYR A 231 0.67 3.97 23.42
C TYR A 231 1.42 3.47 22.18
N GLY A 232 2.73 3.71 22.10
CA GLY A 232 3.57 3.22 21.02
C GLY A 232 3.58 1.70 20.90
N LYS A 233 3.77 1.00 22.04
CA LYS A 233 3.72 -0.46 22.12
C LYS A 233 2.35 -1.00 21.70
N GLN A 234 1.28 -0.42 22.24
CA GLN A 234 -0.10 -0.84 21.94
C GLN A 234 -0.48 -0.61 20.48
N ARG A 235 -0.10 0.53 19.90
CA ARG A 235 -0.32 0.83 18.48
C ARG A 235 0.35 -0.20 17.57
N LYS A 236 1.55 -0.68 17.93
CA LYS A 236 2.24 -1.75 17.19
C LYS A 236 1.48 -3.08 17.28
N LYS A 237 0.93 -3.44 18.45
CA LYS A 237 0.08 -4.63 18.61
C LYS A 237 -1.15 -4.57 17.70
N VAL A 238 -1.87 -3.45 17.72
CA VAL A 238 -3.02 -3.21 16.83
C VAL A 238 -2.62 -3.32 15.36
N ALA A 239 -1.49 -2.75 14.97
CA ALA A 239 -0.97 -2.84 13.60
C ALA A 239 -0.63 -4.28 13.18
N LEU A 240 -0.08 -5.11 14.08
CA LEU A 240 0.20 -6.52 13.82
C LEU A 240 -1.08 -7.33 13.63
N LEU A 241 -2.13 -7.07 14.42
CA LEU A 241 -3.43 -7.72 14.26
C LEU A 241 -4.10 -7.32 12.94
N HIS A 242 -4.06 -6.03 12.57
CA HIS A 242 -4.52 -5.58 11.26
C HIS A 242 -3.77 -6.30 10.14
N GLU A 243 -2.44 -6.40 10.22
CA GLU A 243 -1.64 -7.11 9.22
C GLU A 243 -2.01 -8.59 9.13
N LYS A 244 -2.24 -9.26 10.26
CA LYS A 244 -2.67 -10.67 10.31
C LYS A 244 -4.01 -10.86 9.58
N ILE A 245 -4.99 -10.00 9.87
CA ILE A 245 -6.32 -10.05 9.25
C ILE A 245 -6.22 -9.82 7.75
N VAL A 246 -5.46 -8.80 7.32
CA VAL A 246 -5.24 -8.50 5.89
C VAL A 246 -4.58 -9.69 5.20
N ASN A 247 -3.50 -10.25 5.77
CA ASN A 247 -2.83 -11.40 5.15
C ASN A 247 -3.74 -12.62 5.03
N LYS A 248 -4.60 -12.90 6.03
CA LYS A 248 -5.57 -13.98 5.96
C LYS A 248 -6.64 -13.75 4.87
N ARG A 249 -7.10 -12.51 4.72
CA ARG A 249 -8.04 -12.13 3.65
C ARG A 249 -7.39 -12.27 2.28
N ASP A 250 -6.18 -11.74 2.12
CA ASP A 250 -5.43 -11.82 0.88
C ASP A 250 -5.17 -13.28 0.48
N ASP A 251 -4.80 -14.15 1.44
CA ASP A 251 -4.59 -15.59 1.20
C ASP A 251 -5.86 -16.28 0.69
N PHE A 252 -7.00 -16.04 1.35
CA PHE A 252 -8.29 -16.57 0.92
C PHE A 252 -8.66 -16.08 -0.49
N LEU A 253 -8.59 -14.77 -0.74
CA LEU A 253 -8.92 -14.19 -2.04
C LEU A 253 -8.01 -14.70 -3.14
N HIS A 254 -6.71 -14.84 -2.88
CA HIS A 254 -5.76 -15.34 -3.86
C HIS A 254 -6.01 -16.82 -4.20
N LYS A 255 -6.28 -17.67 -3.21
CA LYS A 255 -6.64 -19.08 -3.43
C LYS A 255 -7.92 -19.20 -4.27
N LEU A 256 -8.95 -18.42 -3.92
CA LEU A 256 -10.20 -18.41 -4.65
C LEU A 256 -10.03 -17.91 -6.10
N SER A 257 -9.33 -16.79 -6.28
CA SER A 257 -9.05 -16.27 -7.63
C SER A 257 -8.24 -17.25 -8.48
N ARG A 258 -7.31 -17.99 -7.84
CA ARG A 258 -6.49 -18.97 -8.53
C ARG A 258 -7.31 -20.17 -8.97
N TYR A 259 -8.21 -20.65 -8.10
CA TYR A 259 -9.15 -21.71 -8.44
C TYR A 259 -9.97 -21.36 -9.68
N TYR A 260 -10.62 -20.20 -9.71
CA TYR A 260 -11.44 -19.80 -10.85
C TYR A 260 -10.64 -19.59 -12.14
N VAL A 261 -9.47 -18.95 -12.05
CA VAL A 261 -8.60 -18.70 -13.23
C VAL A 261 -7.99 -20.00 -13.79
N ASP A 262 -7.72 -20.99 -12.95
CA ASP A 262 -7.20 -22.28 -13.41
C ASP A 262 -8.31 -23.19 -13.98
N ALA A 263 -9.56 -23.02 -13.53
CA ALA A 263 -10.68 -23.89 -13.88
C ALA A 263 -11.51 -23.42 -15.08
N TYR A 264 -11.61 -22.10 -15.31
CA TYR A 264 -12.53 -21.51 -16.30
C TYR A 264 -11.82 -20.52 -17.23
N ASP A 265 -12.27 -20.45 -18.49
CA ASP A 265 -11.71 -19.56 -19.52
C ASP A 265 -12.34 -18.17 -19.49
N LEU A 266 -13.64 -18.10 -19.16
CA LEU A 266 -14.40 -16.87 -19.03
C LEU A 266 -15.09 -16.82 -17.67
N ILE A 267 -14.78 -15.78 -16.91
CA ILE A 267 -15.37 -15.51 -15.60
C ILE A 267 -16.24 -14.26 -15.73
N CYS A 268 -17.55 -14.43 -15.58
CA CYS A 268 -18.52 -13.36 -15.53
C CYS A 268 -18.83 -13.02 -14.07
N SER A 269 -18.84 -11.74 -13.73
CA SER A 269 -19.22 -11.25 -12.41
C SER A 269 -20.24 -10.12 -12.60
N GLU A 270 -21.20 -10.04 -11.70
CA GLU A 270 -22.18 -8.96 -11.71
C GLU A 270 -21.54 -7.60 -11.42
N ASP A 271 -22.10 -6.54 -12.02
CA ASP A 271 -21.73 -5.16 -11.70
C ASP A 271 -22.42 -4.73 -10.39
N LEU A 272 -21.80 -5.12 -9.27
CA LEU A 272 -22.34 -4.90 -7.94
C LEU A 272 -22.24 -3.42 -7.51
N ASN A 273 -23.39 -2.78 -7.29
CA ASN A 273 -23.45 -1.48 -6.65
C ASN A 273 -23.30 -1.58 -5.12
N ILE A 274 -22.05 -1.76 -4.68
CA ILE A 274 -21.67 -1.96 -3.27
C ILE A 274 -22.23 -0.85 -2.36
N LYS A 275 -22.36 0.40 -2.85
CA LYS A 275 -22.86 1.52 -2.04
C LYS A 275 -24.33 1.34 -1.65
N GLN A 276 -25.16 0.86 -2.57
CA GLN A 276 -26.57 0.61 -2.30
C GLN A 276 -26.72 -0.54 -1.31
N MET A 277 -25.96 -1.63 -1.48
CA MET A 277 -26.00 -2.77 -0.56
C MET A 277 -25.64 -2.42 0.88
N ILE A 278 -24.61 -1.58 1.10
CA ILE A 278 -24.21 -1.16 2.45
C ILE A 278 -25.29 -0.29 3.10
N GLY A 279 -25.94 0.59 2.32
CA GLY A 279 -27.04 1.44 2.82
C GLY A 279 -28.25 0.63 3.28
N SER A 280 -28.58 -0.46 2.59
CA SER A 280 -29.66 -1.39 2.99
C SER A 280 -29.41 -2.04 4.35
N VAL A 281 -28.17 -2.46 4.62
CA VAL A 281 -27.79 -3.17 5.87
C VAL A 281 -27.78 -2.25 7.09
N GLU A 282 -27.40 -0.97 6.94
CA GLU A 282 -27.46 0.00 8.04
C GLU A 282 -28.91 0.30 8.47
N ASN A 283 -29.86 0.30 7.53
CA ASN A 283 -31.28 0.49 7.82
C ASN A 283 -31.89 -0.71 8.58
N ASP A 284 -31.51 -1.94 8.25
CA ASP A 284 -31.99 -3.14 8.95
C ASP A 284 -31.43 -3.28 10.37
N THR A 285 -30.16 -2.92 10.57
CA THR A 285 -29.52 -2.96 11.90
C THR A 285 -29.98 -1.81 12.82
N THR A 286 -30.46 -0.70 12.26
CA THR A 286 -31.07 0.39 13.03
C THR A 286 -32.52 0.10 13.41
N LEU A 287 -33.28 -0.59 12.56
CA LEU A 287 -34.63 -1.10 12.87
C LEU A 287 -34.61 -2.09 14.05
N THR A 288 -33.70 -3.07 14.05
CA THR A 288 -33.53 -4.03 15.16
C THR A 288 -33.07 -3.39 16.48
N ARG A 289 -32.31 -2.28 16.43
CA ARG A 289 -31.93 -1.51 17.63
C ARG A 289 -33.08 -0.67 18.20
N ARG A 290 -33.95 -0.12 17.35
CA ARG A 290 -35.15 0.62 17.79
C ARG A 290 -36.19 -0.31 18.43
N GLN A 291 -36.42 -1.49 17.86
CA GLN A 291 -37.33 -2.49 18.43
C GLN A 291 -36.87 -3.04 19.80
N ARG A 292 -35.55 -3.16 20.04
CA ARG A 292 -35.02 -3.54 21.37
C ARG A 292 -35.12 -2.43 22.43
N LYS A 293 -35.24 -1.17 22.01
CA LYS A 293 -35.40 -0.02 22.92
C LYS A 293 -36.86 0.22 23.33
N GLN A 294 -37.83 -0.29 22.58
CA GLN A 294 -39.26 -0.25 22.91
C GLN A 294 -39.73 -1.44 23.77
N ARG A 295 -38.85 -2.41 24.04
CA ARG A 295 -39.12 -3.59 24.90
C ARG A 295 -38.40 -3.54 26.26
N ARG A 296 -37.89 -2.38 26.66
CA ARG A 296 -37.36 -2.08 27.99
C ARG A 296 -38.03 -0.83 28.51
#